data_AF-A0A355SDT8-F1
#
_entry.id   AF-A0A355SDT8-F1
#
_cell.length_a   1.000
_cell.length_b   1.000
_cell.length_c   1.000
_cell.angle_alpha   90.00
_cell.angle_beta   90.00
_cell.angle_gamma   90.00
#
_symmetry.space_group_name_H-M   'P 1'
#
loop_
_entity.id
_entity.type
_entity.pdbx_description
1 polymer ?
#
loop_
_entity_poly.entity_id
_entity_poly.type
_entity_poly.pdbx_seq_one_letter_code
_entity_poly.pdbx_strand_id
1 'polypeptide(L)'
;DEIFGGYPWYRKKEDIYSGTFPWSNAIKERRELLSPEFRNLPLESYVKDKYDETINEVDHIDGESEYERRMKEVFYLNLKWFMITLLNRKDRMSMSNSLEVRVPYADYRIVEYAYNIPA
;
A
#
# COMPACT_ATOMS: atom_id res chain seq x y z
N ASP A 1 11.81 1.03 -8.77
CA ASP A 1 10.52 0.68 -9.37
C ASP A 1 9.41 0.93 -8.36
N GLU A 2 8.21 1.37 -8.78
CA GLU A 2 7.15 1.77 -7.84
C GLU A 2 6.45 0.56 -7.17
N ILE A 3 6.49 -0.62 -7.79
CA ILE A 3 5.81 -1.82 -7.29
C ILE A 3 6.75 -2.66 -6.41
N PHE A 4 8.01 -2.80 -6.84
CA PHE A 4 8.98 -3.69 -6.20
C PHE A 4 9.95 -2.93 -5.26
N GLY A 5 9.43 -2.32 -4.20
CA GLY A 5 10.29 -1.83 -3.12
C GLY A 5 10.82 -0.40 -3.26
N GLY A 6 10.33 0.39 -4.22
CA GLY A 6 10.85 1.74 -4.49
C GLY A 6 10.61 2.77 -3.40
N TYR A 7 9.64 2.55 -2.53
CA TYR A 7 9.17 3.55 -1.56
C TYR A 7 9.80 3.44 -0.16
N PRO A 8 9.73 4.51 0.65
CA PRO A 8 10.30 4.52 2.00
C PRO A 8 9.80 3.40 2.91
N TRP A 9 8.54 2.98 2.76
CA TRP A 9 7.93 1.92 3.57
C TRP A 9 8.47 0.52 3.34
N TYR A 10 9.43 0.35 2.43
CA TYR A 10 10.19 -0.88 2.28
C TYR A 10 11.58 -0.84 2.92
N ARG A 11 11.98 0.31 3.50
CA ARG A 11 13.36 0.55 3.97
C ARG A 11 13.43 1.20 5.35
N LYS A 12 12.49 2.08 5.67
CA LYS A 12 12.43 2.75 6.98
C LYS A 12 11.73 1.84 7.97
N LYS A 13 12.39 1.56 9.10
CA LYS A 13 11.84 0.68 10.14
C LYS A 13 10.52 1.23 10.68
N GLU A 14 10.42 2.53 10.84
CA GLU A 14 9.23 3.20 11.37
C GLU A 14 8.01 2.98 10.46
N ASP A 15 8.22 3.00 9.15
CA ASP A 15 7.15 2.77 8.16
C ASP A 15 6.80 1.28 8.06
N ILE A 16 7.82 0.41 8.03
CA ILE A 16 7.66 -1.04 7.99
C ILE A 16 6.80 -1.48 9.18
N TYR A 17 7.13 -1.05 10.40
CA TYR A 17 6.44 -1.45 11.64
C TYR A 17 5.31 -0.49 12.07
N SER A 18 4.81 0.36 11.17
CA SER A 18 3.84 1.42 11.51
C SER A 18 2.47 0.92 11.99
N GLY A 19 2.12 -0.36 11.78
CA GLY A 19 0.82 -0.91 12.17
C GLY A 19 -0.38 -0.23 11.48
N THR A 20 -0.15 0.39 10.32
CA THR A 20 -1.17 1.10 9.54
C THR A 20 -0.75 1.20 8.07
N PHE A 21 -1.47 1.96 7.24
CA PHE A 21 -1.06 2.28 5.88
C PHE A 21 0.09 3.30 5.91
N PRO A 22 1.33 2.92 5.54
CA PRO A 22 2.50 3.73 5.84
C PRO A 22 2.57 5.05 5.04
N TRP A 23 1.93 5.12 3.87
CA TRP A 23 1.78 6.36 3.09
C TRP A 23 0.65 7.28 3.59
N SER A 24 -0.09 6.88 4.63
CA SER A 24 -1.26 7.60 5.13
C SER A 24 -1.39 7.55 6.66
N ASN A 25 -0.26 7.62 7.36
CA ASN A 25 -0.19 7.52 8.82
C ASN A 25 -0.64 8.79 9.60
N ALA A 26 -0.78 9.94 8.93
CA ALA A 26 -1.20 11.21 9.53
C ALA A 26 -2.74 11.38 9.58
N ILE A 27 -3.45 10.43 10.19
CA ILE A 27 -4.93 10.41 10.20
C ILE A 27 -5.50 11.57 11.02
N LYS A 28 -4.88 11.88 12.16
CA LYS A 28 -5.33 12.94 13.08
C LYS A 28 -5.27 14.30 12.41
N GLU A 29 -4.17 14.60 11.74
CA GLU A 29 -3.95 15.84 11.01
C GLU A 29 -4.94 15.98 9.85
N ARG A 30 -5.20 14.88 9.12
CA ARG A 30 -6.19 14.87 8.04
C ARG A 30 -7.62 15.10 8.53
N ARG A 31 -7.98 14.61 9.72
CA ARG A 31 -9.29 14.85 10.33
C ARG A 31 -9.53 16.34 10.57
N GLU A 32 -8.50 17.10 10.95
CA GLU A 32 -8.61 18.55 11.20
C GLU A 32 -8.88 19.35 9.90
N LEU A 33 -8.54 18.79 8.74
CA LEU A 33 -8.82 19.39 7.43
C LEU A 33 -10.27 19.21 6.97
N LEU A 34 -11.04 18.32 7.62
CA LEU A 34 -12.43 18.07 7.27
C LEU A 34 -13.36 19.19 7.75
N SER A 35 -14.43 19.42 6.98
CA SER A 35 -15.50 20.33 7.42
C SER A 35 -16.08 19.87 8.76
N PRO A 36 -16.56 20.80 9.61
CA PRO A 36 -17.01 20.46 10.96
C PRO A 36 -18.03 19.32 11.04
N GLU A 37 -18.89 19.18 10.03
CA GLU A 37 -19.90 18.13 9.92
C GLU A 37 -19.32 16.71 9.81
N PHE A 38 -18.09 16.55 9.32
CA PHE A 38 -17.43 15.25 9.14
C PHE A 38 -16.37 14.93 10.19
N ARG A 39 -16.09 15.83 11.14
CA ARG A 39 -15.04 15.62 12.15
C ARG A 39 -15.34 14.48 13.12
N ASN A 40 -16.62 14.14 13.30
CA ASN A 40 -17.06 13.06 14.19
C ASN A 40 -17.07 11.68 13.51
N LEU A 41 -16.62 11.57 12.25
CA LEU A 41 -16.50 10.28 11.59
C LEU A 41 -15.45 9.41 12.32
N PRO A 42 -15.69 8.09 12.46
CA PRO A 42 -14.78 7.17 13.15
C PRO A 42 -13.60 6.77 12.26
N LEU A 43 -12.79 7.76 11.84
CA LEU A 43 -11.74 7.57 10.83
C LEU A 43 -10.60 6.67 11.33
N GLU A 44 -10.14 6.86 12.57
CA GLU A 44 -9.04 6.05 13.10
C GLU A 44 -9.41 4.57 13.20
N SER A 45 -10.61 4.25 13.69
CA SER A 45 -11.07 2.85 13.75
C SER A 45 -11.31 2.30 12.36
N TYR A 46 -11.93 3.06 11.45
CA TYR A 46 -12.11 2.61 10.07
C TYR A 46 -10.79 2.26 9.39
N VAL A 47 -9.77 3.11 9.52
CA VAL A 47 -8.46 2.86 8.93
C VAL A 47 -7.81 1.64 9.58
N LYS A 48 -7.91 1.48 10.91
CA LYS A 48 -7.41 0.30 11.61
C LYS A 48 -8.11 -0.98 11.16
N ASP A 49 -9.43 -0.96 11.06
CA ASP A 49 -10.23 -2.13 10.65
C ASP A 49 -9.84 -2.55 9.22
N LYS A 50 -9.70 -1.61 8.28
CA LYS A 50 -9.24 -1.91 6.92
C LYS A 50 -7.81 -2.39 6.85
N TYR A 51 -6.95 -1.86 7.69
CA TYR A 51 -5.59 -2.35 7.82
C TYR A 51 -5.56 -3.81 8.30
N ASP A 52 -6.24 -4.09 9.42
CA ASP A 52 -6.31 -5.41 10.04
C ASP A 52 -6.96 -6.45 9.10
N GLU A 53 -8.11 -6.11 8.50
CA GLU A 53 -8.77 -6.94 7.47
C GLU A 53 -7.78 -7.31 6.35
N THR A 54 -7.03 -6.34 5.84
CA THR A 54 -6.12 -6.56 4.70
C THR A 54 -4.92 -7.42 5.08
N ILE A 55 -4.28 -7.19 6.23
CA ILE A 55 -3.12 -8.00 6.63
C ILE A 55 -3.53 -9.43 7.00
N ASN A 56 -4.75 -9.64 7.47
CA ASN A 56 -5.28 -10.99 7.76
C ASN A 56 -5.54 -11.82 6.49
N GLU A 57 -5.56 -11.21 5.30
CA GLU A 57 -5.61 -11.92 4.01
C GLU A 57 -4.23 -12.40 3.54
N VAL A 58 -3.15 -12.00 4.21
CA VAL A 58 -1.79 -12.33 3.78
C VAL A 58 -1.45 -13.74 4.20
N ASP A 59 -1.15 -14.59 3.22
CA ASP A 59 -0.67 -15.94 3.49
C ASP A 59 0.75 -15.91 4.07
N HIS A 60 0.99 -16.68 5.12
CA HIS A 60 2.30 -16.84 5.73
C HIS A 60 2.83 -18.25 5.51
N ILE A 61 4.15 -18.37 5.28
CA ILE A 61 4.82 -19.65 5.08
C ILE A 61 5.54 -20.03 6.38
N ASP A 62 5.52 -21.32 6.71
CA ASP A 62 6.27 -21.86 7.84
C ASP A 62 7.76 -21.65 7.64
N GLY A 63 8.44 -21.11 8.66
CA GLY A 63 9.87 -20.82 8.62
C GLY A 63 10.25 -19.41 8.19
N GLU A 64 9.31 -18.57 7.75
CA GLU A 64 9.56 -17.14 7.52
C GLU A 64 9.91 -16.43 8.85
N SER A 65 10.95 -15.60 8.84
CA SER A 65 11.27 -14.70 9.93
C SER A 65 10.22 -13.60 10.08
N GLU A 66 10.19 -12.96 11.25
CA GLU A 66 9.26 -11.85 11.53
C GLU A 66 9.41 -10.71 10.51
N TYR A 67 10.65 -10.42 10.08
CA TYR A 67 10.91 -9.37 9.10
C TYR A 67 10.36 -9.75 7.72
N GLU A 68 10.55 -10.99 7.27
CA GLU A 68 10.04 -11.46 5.98
C GLU A 68 8.51 -11.42 5.94
N ARG A 69 7.85 -11.91 6.99
CA ARG A 69 6.40 -11.79 7.16
C ARG A 69 5.94 -10.35 7.07
N ARG A 70 6.64 -9.46 7.78
CA ARG A 70 6.29 -8.05 7.80
C ARG A 70 6.46 -7.38 6.44
N MET A 71 7.52 -7.74 5.70
CA MET A 71 7.74 -7.23 4.35
C MET A 71 6.65 -7.71 3.38
N LYS A 72 6.20 -8.96 3.51
CA LYS A 72 5.11 -9.52 2.71
C LYS A 72 3.79 -8.78 2.97
N GLU A 73 3.47 -8.48 4.22
CA GLU A 73 2.30 -7.66 4.59
C GLU A 73 2.35 -6.26 3.97
N VAL A 74 3.49 -5.57 4.11
CA VAL A 74 3.67 -4.21 3.53
C VAL A 74 3.56 -4.24 2.01
N PHE A 75 4.11 -5.27 1.37
CA PHE A 75 4.01 -5.45 -0.07
C PHE A 75 2.55 -5.69 -0.51
N TYR A 76 1.81 -6.55 0.21
CA TYR A 76 0.39 -6.80 -0.06
C TYR A 76 -0.47 -5.55 0.12
N LEU A 77 -0.24 -4.78 1.19
CA LEU A 77 -0.90 -3.48 1.40
C LEU A 77 -0.65 -2.54 0.22
N ASN A 78 0.59 -2.44 -0.25
CA ASN A 78 0.94 -1.59 -1.38
C ASN A 78 0.20 -2.01 -2.66
N LEU A 79 0.21 -3.31 -2.97
CA LEU A 79 -0.50 -3.85 -4.13
C LEU A 79 -2.00 -3.56 -4.08
N LYS A 80 -2.64 -3.79 -2.93
CA LYS A 80 -4.09 -3.64 -2.78
C LYS A 80 -4.55 -2.18 -2.75
N TRP A 81 -3.81 -1.32 -2.05
CA TRP A 81 -4.30 0.01 -1.69
C TRP A 81 -3.51 1.16 -2.31
N PHE A 82 -2.22 0.98 -2.56
CA PHE A 82 -1.39 2.05 -3.12
C PHE A 82 -1.33 2.00 -4.64
N MET A 83 -1.38 0.81 -5.24
CA MET A 83 -1.33 0.62 -6.69
C MET A 83 -2.39 1.44 -7.44
N ILE A 84 -3.61 1.53 -6.88
CA ILE A 84 -4.69 2.32 -7.48
C ILE A 84 -4.31 3.79 -7.63
N THR A 85 -3.54 4.35 -6.69
CA THR A 85 -3.05 5.73 -6.74
C THR A 85 -2.06 5.89 -7.90
N LEU A 86 -1.16 4.92 -8.07
CA LEU A 86 -0.15 4.94 -9.13
C LEU A 86 -0.77 4.83 -10.51
N LEU A 87 -1.69 3.88 -10.70
CA LEU A 87 -2.38 3.67 -11.96
C LEU A 87 -3.24 4.88 -12.34
N ASN A 88 -4.01 5.43 -11.39
CA ASN A 88 -4.78 6.65 -11.65
C ASN A 88 -3.90 7.84 -12.03
N ARG A 89 -2.80 8.06 -11.31
CA ARG A 89 -1.87 9.15 -11.61
C ARG A 89 -1.29 9.00 -13.01
N LYS A 90 -0.75 7.81 -13.31
CA LYS A 90 -0.18 7.51 -14.63
C LYS A 90 -1.21 7.69 -15.74
N ASP A 91 -2.42 7.17 -15.56
CA ASP A 91 -3.44 7.16 -16.61
C ASP A 91 -3.96 8.56 -16.90
N ARG A 92 -4.35 9.30 -15.86
CA ARG A 92 -4.87 10.66 -16.01
C ARG A 92 -3.84 11.63 -16.60
N MET A 93 -2.58 11.52 -16.21
CA MET A 93 -1.51 12.39 -16.71
C MET A 93 -1.12 12.09 -18.16
N SER A 94 -1.15 10.82 -18.56
CA SER A 94 -0.79 10.43 -19.93
C SER A 94 -1.93 10.68 -20.91
N MET A 95 -3.16 10.31 -20.54
CA MET A 95 -4.34 10.48 -21.38
C MET A 95 -4.73 11.94 -21.59
N SER A 96 -4.38 12.85 -20.67
CA SER A 96 -4.57 14.29 -20.89
C SER A 96 -3.77 14.85 -22.07
N ASN A 97 -2.74 14.12 -22.52
CA ASN A 97 -1.91 14.46 -23.67
C ASN A 97 -2.05 13.41 -24.80
N SER A 98 -3.12 12.60 -24.79
CA SER A 98 -3.34 11.51 -25.76
C SER A 98 -2.16 10.53 -25.88
N LEU A 99 -1.41 10.33 -24.78
CA LEU A 99 -0.30 9.38 -24.71
C LEU A 99 -0.76 8.10 -24.03
N GLU A 100 -0.48 6.95 -24.64
CA GLU A 100 -0.73 5.65 -24.03
C GLU A 100 0.56 5.12 -23.39
N VAL A 101 0.68 5.28 -22.07
CA VAL A 101 1.81 4.71 -21.31
C VAL A 101 1.50 3.26 -20.92
N ARG A 102 2.47 2.35 -21.14
CA ARG A 102 2.41 0.96 -20.71
C ARG A 102 3.29 0.73 -19.48
N VAL A 103 2.86 -0.17 -18.60
CA VAL A 103 3.52 -0.48 -17.31
C VAL A 103 3.86 -1.97 -17.25
N PRO A 104 4.93 -2.44 -17.94
CA PRO A 104 5.23 -3.87 -18.08
C PRO A 104 5.49 -4.55 -16.73
N TYR A 105 6.03 -3.85 -15.75
CA TYR A 105 6.25 -4.38 -14.39
C TYR A 105 4.96 -4.58 -13.58
N ALA A 106 3.84 -3.99 -14.01
CA ALA A 106 2.52 -4.24 -13.43
C ALA A 106 1.81 -5.44 -14.08
N ASP A 107 2.49 -6.21 -14.93
CA ASP A 107 1.95 -7.46 -15.47
C ASP A 107 1.70 -8.44 -14.32
N TYR A 108 0.48 -8.97 -14.24
CA TYR A 108 0.05 -9.83 -13.14
C TYR A 108 0.96 -11.05 -12.96
N ARG A 109 1.53 -11.60 -14.04
CA ARG A 109 2.42 -12.77 -13.97
C ARG A 109 3.73 -12.43 -13.27
N ILE A 110 4.27 -11.23 -13.53
CA ILE A 110 5.49 -10.76 -12.87
C ILE A 110 5.21 -10.48 -11.41
N VAL A 111 4.07 -9.84 -11.11
CA VAL A 111 3.67 -9.52 -9.74
C VAL A 111 3.42 -10.80 -8.93
N GLU A 112 2.66 -11.75 -9.47
CA GLU A 112 2.43 -13.06 -8.83
C GLU A 112 3.72 -13.84 -8.63
N TYR A 113 4.60 -13.88 -9.63
CA TYR A 113 5.91 -14.52 -9.48
C TYR A 113 6.72 -13.87 -8.37
N ALA A 114 6.86 -12.53 -8.40
CA ALA A 114 7.66 -11.78 -7.43
C ALA A 114 7.09 -11.88 -6.00
N TYR A 115 5.77 -11.92 -5.84
CA TYR A 115 5.11 -12.09 -4.54
C TYR A 115 5.46 -13.43 -3.86
N ASN A 116 5.79 -14.45 -4.65
CA ASN A 116 6.09 -15.80 -4.16
C ASN A 116 7.59 -16.08 -4.01
N ILE A 117 8.46 -15.10 -4.27
CA ILE A 117 9.90 -15.24 -4.03
C ILE A 117 10.14 -15.14 -2.51
N PRO A 118 10.82 -16.12 -1.88
CA PRO A 118 11.27 -16.00 -0.49
C PRO A 118 12.15 -14.76 -0.33
N ALA A 119 11.92 -13.99 0.74
CA ALA A 119 12.54 -12.68 0.94
C ALA A 119 14.02 -12.74 1.37
#